data_AF-F8NRZ1-F1
#
_entry.id   AF-F8NRZ1-F1
#
_cell.length_a   1.000
_cell.length_b   1.000
_cell.length_c   1.000
_cell.angle_alpha   90.00
_cell.angle_beta   90.00
_cell.angle_gamma   90.00
#
_symmetry.space_group_name_H-M   'P 1'
#
loop_
_entity.id
_entity.type
_entity.pdbx_description
1 polymer ?
#
loop_
_entity_poly.entity_id
_entity_poly.type
_entity_poly.pdbx_seq_one_letter_code
_entity_poly.pdbx_strand_id
1 'polypeptide(L)'
;DHAIELKDTFKPRKGHMIPLSALERDEVSNFIDEQLRKGYIRPSKSPITSLEFFIPKKDGKKCMIMDYHYLNECTVENAYLMPL
;
A
#
# COMPACT_ATOMS: atom_id res chain seq x y z
N ASP A 1 -0.59 -17.42 -8.22
CA ASP A 1 0.16 -16.79 -7.13
C ASP A 1 1.09 -15.74 -7.74
N HIS A 2 1.31 -14.61 -7.10
CA HIS A 2 2.16 -13.52 -7.61
C HIS A 2 3.25 -13.22 -6.59
N ALA A 3 4.42 -13.81 -6.79
CA ALA A 3 5.57 -13.62 -5.92
C ALA A 3 6.22 -12.25 -6.19
N ILE A 4 6.63 -11.59 -5.11
CA ILE A 4 7.43 -10.35 -5.15
C ILE A 4 8.86 -10.74 -4.81
N GLU A 5 9.70 -10.85 -5.84
CA GLU A 5 11.12 -11.19 -5.69
C GLU A 5 11.89 -9.97 -5.19
N LEU A 6 12.59 -10.09 -4.06
CA LEU A 6 13.35 -9.00 -3.45
C LEU A 6 14.85 -9.13 -3.79
N LYS A 7 15.52 -8.00 -3.97
CA LYS A 7 16.98 -7.94 -4.12
C LYS A 7 17.68 -8.33 -2.82
N ASP A 8 18.87 -8.91 -2.90
CA ASP A 8 19.68 -9.31 -1.73
C ASP A 8 20.04 -8.15 -0.79
N THR A 9 20.02 -6.92 -1.30
CA THR A 9 20.30 -5.70 -0.53
C THR A 9 19.12 -5.21 0.30
N PHE A 10 17.97 -5.89 0.23
CA PHE A 10 16.74 -5.48 0.90
C PHE A 10 16.90 -5.37 2.41
N LYS A 11 16.43 -4.27 2.98
CA LYS A 11 16.37 -4.06 4.43
C LYS A 11 14.94 -3.70 4.84
N PRO A 12 14.33 -4.40 5.81
CA PRO A 12 13.00 -4.03 6.27
C PRO A 12 12.94 -2.60 6.79
N ARG A 13 11.97 -1.82 6.30
CA ARG A 13 11.72 -0.46 6.75
C ARG A 13 10.31 -0.35 7.30
N LYS A 14 10.18 0.29 8.46
CA LYS A 14 8.89 0.71 8.99
C LYS A 14 8.54 2.06 8.37
N GLY A 15 7.42 2.11 7.67
CA GLY A 15 6.81 3.35 7.22
C GLY A 15 6.50 4.26 8.40
N HIS A 16 6.47 5.56 8.13
CA HIS A 16 5.95 6.54 9.08
C HIS A 16 4.42 6.55 9.03
N MET A 17 3.73 6.89 10.11
CA MET A 17 2.27 7.06 10.10
C MET A 17 1.94 8.52 9.83
N ILE A 18 1.22 8.83 8.74
CA ILE A 18 0.74 10.20 8.51
C ILE A 18 -0.41 10.51 9.49
N PRO A 19 -0.41 11.68 10.15
CA PRO A 19 -1.56 12.13 10.92
C PRO A 19 -2.79 12.29 10.03
N LEU A 20 -3.82 11.50 10.31
CA LEU A 20 -5.12 11.59 9.62
C LEU A 20 -6.08 12.49 10.40
N SER A 21 -6.91 13.25 9.68
CA SER A 21 -8.08 13.93 10.26
C SER A 21 -9.14 12.92 10.71
N ALA A 22 -10.14 13.36 11.49
CA ALA A 22 -11.21 12.48 11.95
C ALA A 22 -11.96 11.81 10.79
N LEU A 23 -12.32 12.58 9.77
CA LEU A 23 -13.01 12.07 8.57
C LEU A 23 -12.16 11.03 7.82
N GLU A 24 -10.85 11.26 7.72
CA GLU A 24 -9.95 10.32 7.03
C GLU A 24 -9.77 9.03 7.82
N ARG A 25 -9.77 9.07 9.16
CA ARG A 25 -9.72 7.84 9.96
C ARG A 25 -10.97 6.99 9.77
N ASP A 26 -12.14 7.61 9.71
CA ASP A 26 -13.39 6.90 9.46
C ASP A 26 -13.40 6.26 8.06
N GLU A 27 -12.91 7.00 7.04
CA GLU A 27 -12.74 6.46 5.69
C GLU A 27 -11.77 5.26 5.64
N VAL A 28 -10.62 5.35 6.34
CA VAL A 28 -9.67 4.22 6.43
C VAL A 28 -10.30 3.02 7.11
N SER A 29 -10.99 3.22 8.24
CA SER A 29 -11.64 2.13 8.97
C SER A 29 -12.66 1.41 8.08
N ASN A 30 -13.53 2.17 7.41
CA ASN A 30 -14.52 1.62 6.48
C ASN A 30 -13.88 0.86 5.32
N PHE A 31 -12.79 1.40 4.75
CA PHE A 31 -12.04 0.72 3.70
C PHE A 31 -11.46 -0.61 4.20
N ILE A 32 -10.78 -0.60 5.35
CA ILE A 32 -10.15 -1.80 5.94
C ILE A 32 -11.21 -2.87 6.22
N ASP A 33 -12.33 -2.49 6.85
CA ASP A 33 -13.42 -3.42 7.16
C ASP A 33 -14.00 -4.06 5.89
N GLU A 34 -14.17 -3.27 4.83
CA GLU A 34 -14.66 -3.81 3.56
C GLU A 34 -13.65 -4.75 2.89
N GLN A 35 -12.35 -4.42 2.89
CA GLN A 35 -11.32 -5.30 2.31
C GLN A 35 -11.11 -6.58 3.13
N LEU A 36 -11.21 -6.50 4.45
CA LEU A 36 -11.20 -7.66 5.35
C LEU A 36 -12.40 -8.56 5.07
N ARG A 37 -13.61 -7.99 4.93
CA ARG A 37 -14.83 -8.73 4.57
C ARG A 37 -14.73 -9.42 3.21
N LYS A 38 -14.09 -8.76 2.22
CA LYS A 38 -13.81 -9.35 0.90
C LYS A 38 -12.71 -10.42 0.95
N GLY A 39 -11.93 -10.49 2.02
CA GLY A 39 -10.79 -11.39 2.15
C GLY A 39 -9.57 -10.97 1.32
N TYR A 40 -9.52 -9.72 0.84
CA TYR A 40 -8.40 -9.22 0.04
C TYR A 40 -7.18 -8.90 0.91
N ILE A 41 -7.41 -8.50 2.16
CA ILE A 41 -6.37 -8.25 3.16
C ILE A 41 -6.62 -9.07 4.42
N ARG A 42 -5.59 -9.17 5.27
CA ARG A 42 -5.67 -9.81 6.59
C ARG A 42 -4.71 -9.12 7.56
N PRO A 43 -4.94 -9.21 8.89
CA PRO A 43 -3.96 -8.81 9.87
C PRO A 43 -2.63 -9.52 9.63
N SER A 44 -1.52 -8.77 9.69
CA SER A 44 -0.18 -9.33 9.53
C SER A 44 0.78 -8.76 10.57
N LYS A 45 1.83 -9.52 10.88
CA LYS A 45 2.95 -9.07 11.72
C LYS A 45 4.19 -8.89 10.83
N SER A 46 4.06 -8.03 9.81
CA SER A 46 5.13 -7.77 8.87
C SER A 46 6.24 -6.90 9.50
N PRO A 47 7.53 -7.19 9.24
CA PRO A 47 8.63 -6.31 9.63
C PRO A 47 8.69 -5.02 8.78
N ILE A 48 7.86 -4.94 7.72
CA ILE A 48 7.77 -3.84 6.77
C ILE A 48 6.39 -3.21 6.87
N THR A 49 6.33 -1.89 6.75
CA THR A 49 5.06 -1.16 6.62
C THR A 49 5.22 -0.07 5.58
N SER A 50 4.26 0.07 4.69
CA SER A 50 4.21 1.17 3.73
C SER A 50 3.44 2.36 4.31
N LEU A 51 3.67 3.53 3.74
CA LEU A 51 2.92 4.72 4.12
C LEU A 51 1.55 4.71 3.43
N GLU A 52 0.51 5.10 4.17
CA GLU A 52 -0.87 5.22 3.68
C GLU A 52 -1.30 6.69 3.77
N PHE A 53 -1.91 7.21 2.70
CA PHE A 53 -2.46 8.57 2.69
C PHE A 53 -3.57 8.73 1.64
N PHE A 54 -4.28 9.86 1.68
CA PHE A 54 -5.34 10.18 0.74
C PHE A 54 -4.93 11.23 -0.28
N ILE A 55 -5.36 11.04 -1.52
CA ILE A 55 -5.28 12.05 -2.57
C ILE A 55 -6.72 12.46 -2.97
N PRO A 56 -7.03 13.76 -3.04
CA PRO A 56 -8.32 14.22 -3.54
C PRO A 56 -8.44 13.95 -5.05
N LYS A 57 -9.58 13.42 -5.47
CA LYS A 57 -9.95 13.25 -6.88
C LYS A 57 -10.82 14.42 -7.35
N LYS A 58 -10.88 14.60 -8.67
CA LYS A 58 -11.67 15.65 -9.34
C LYS A 58 -13.17 15.59 -9.01
N ASP A 59 -13.69 14.40 -8.73
CA ASP A 59 -15.09 14.16 -8.36
C ASP A 59 -15.40 14.45 -6.88
N GLY A 60 -14.44 15.02 -6.15
CA GLY A 60 -14.58 15.34 -4.72
C GLY A 60 -14.37 14.15 -3.79
N LYS A 61 -14.15 12.94 -4.33
CA LYS A 61 -13.83 11.76 -3.52
C LYS A 61 -12.36 11.76 -3.12
N LYS A 62 -12.01 11.00 -2.08
CA LYS A 62 -10.63 10.72 -1.72
C LYS A 62 -10.25 9.31 -2.16
N CYS A 63 -9.03 9.16 -2.64
CA CYS A 63 -8.45 7.87 -2.96
C CYS A 63 -7.40 7.52 -1.92
N MET A 64 -7.56 6.39 -1.24
CA MET A 64 -6.49 5.84 -0.41
C MET A 64 -5.36 5.35 -1.31
N ILE A 65 -4.13 5.75 -1.00
CA ILE A 65 -2.91 5.38 -1.73
C ILE A 65 -1.95 4.75 -0.73
N MET A 66 -1.37 3.62 -1.13
CA MET A 66 -0.23 3.02 -0.44
C MET A 66 1.06 3.36 -1.19
N ASP A 67 2.03 3.91 -0.47
CA ASP A 67 3.35 4.21 -1.01
C ASP A 67 4.22 2.95 -1.03
N TYR A 68 4.39 2.40 -2.22
CA TYR A 68 5.26 1.25 -2.47
C TYR A 68 6.61 1.63 -3.07
N HIS A 69 6.99 2.92 -3.17
CA HIS A 69 8.24 3.29 -3.85
C HIS A 69 9.46 2.55 -3.28
N TYR A 70 9.61 2.50 -1.95
CA TYR A 70 10.71 1.78 -1.31
C TYR A 70 10.69 0.27 -1.60
N LEU A 71 9.49 -0.33 -1.60
CA LEU A 71 9.33 -1.75 -1.91
C LEU A 71 9.70 -2.02 -3.38
N ASN A 72 9.23 -1.16 -4.29
CA ASN A 72 9.48 -1.27 -5.73
C ASN A 72 10.97 -1.12 -6.06
N GLU A 73 11.68 -0.20 -5.40
CA GLU A 73 13.14 -0.05 -5.54
C GLU A 73 13.90 -1.32 -5.13
N CYS A 74 13.38 -2.01 -4.12
CA CYS A 74 13.98 -3.24 -3.58
C CYS A 74 13.51 -4.51 -4.28
N THR A 75 12.51 -4.42 -5.15
CA THR A 75 11.98 -5.56 -5.90
C THR A 75 12.83 -5.80 -7.15
N VAL A 76 13.03 -7.05 -7.54
CA VAL A 76 13.67 -7.43 -8.80
C VAL A 76 12.75 -7.02 -9.95
N GLU A 77 13.28 -6.25 -10.89
CA GLU A 77 12.49 -5.73 -12.01
C GLU A 77 12.06 -6.88 -12.93
N ASN A 78 10.75 -7.05 -13.08
CA ASN A 78 10.18 -7.97 -14.05
C ASN A 78 9.87 -7.20 -15.34
N ALA A 79 10.91 -6.99 -16.16
CA ALA A 79 10.83 -6.24 -17.41
C ALA A 79 10.15 -7.07 -18.52
N TYR A 80 8.83 -7.26 -18.38
CA TYR A 80 8.01 -7.76 -19.47
C TYR A 80 7.73 -6.63 -20.46
N LEU A 81 7.92 -6.89 -21.75
CA LEU A 81 7.61 -5.92 -22.80
C LEU A 81 6.09 -5.74 -22.86
N MET A 82 5.62 -4.51 -22.61
CA MET A 82 4.22 -4.20 -22.88
C MET A 82 3.99 -4.21 -24.40
N PRO A 83 2.92 -4.86 -24.89
CA PRO A 83 2.57 -4.76 -26.30
C PRO A 83 2.29 -3.29 -26.67
N LEU A 84 2.79 -2.89 -27.84
CA LEU A 84 2.51 -1.58 -28.46
C LEU A 84 1.08 -1.51 -28.99
#